data_AF-A0AA39J6D0-F1
#
_entry.id   AF-A0AA39J6D0-F1
#
_cell.length_a   1.000
_cell.length_b   1.000
_cell.length_c   1.000
_cell.angle_alpha   90.00
_cell.angle_beta   90.00
_cell.angle_gamma   90.00
#
_symmetry.space_group_name_H-M   'P 1'
#
loop_
_entity.id
_entity.type
_entity.pdbx_description
1 polymer ?
#
loop_
_entity_poly.entity_id
_entity_poly.type
_entity_poly.pdbx_seq_one_letter_code
_entity_poly.pdbx_strand_id
1 'polypeptide(L)'
;MEALMISPPTEVNFFANREKFDYVVLYDWDSTSFGPLDSPLSVLVQTIYEREFTCMLKHAPIILVGGLEAWKKEFGEAEVTKGDGEVVKPPPPSTLTETFALANPPTPRPSARNPFANGTIPSALPSSSGGASFIEA
;
A
#
# COMPACT_ATOMS: atom_id res chain seq x y z
N MET A 1 -30.55 -12.88 -15.05
CA MET A 1 -30.54 -12.44 -13.64
C MET A 1 -29.08 -12.20 -13.30
N GLU A 2 -28.67 -10.93 -13.29
CA GLU A 2 -27.32 -10.52 -12.89
C GLU A 2 -27.19 -10.79 -11.38
N ALA A 3 -26.25 -11.64 -10.98
CA ALA A 3 -26.03 -11.95 -9.57
C ALA A 3 -25.28 -10.80 -8.90
N LEU A 4 -25.87 -10.24 -7.82
CA LEU A 4 -25.14 -9.36 -6.92
C LEU A 4 -24.07 -10.23 -6.22
N MET A 5 -22.84 -10.18 -6.69
CA MET A 5 -21.74 -10.93 -6.08
C MET A 5 -21.46 -10.30 -4.72
N ILE A 6 -21.97 -10.93 -3.65
CA ILE A 6 -21.69 -10.53 -2.28
C ILE A 6 -20.27 -10.95 -1.97
N SER A 7 -19.41 -10.01 -1.57
CA SER A 7 -18.04 -10.30 -1.14
C SER A 7 -18.03 -11.37 -0.02
N PRO A 8 -17.01 -12.23 0.04
CA PRO A 8 -16.84 -13.19 1.14
C PRO A 8 -16.97 -12.53 2.52
N PRO A 9 -17.51 -13.22 3.55
CA PRO A 9 -17.74 -12.64 4.88
C PRO A 9 -16.50 -12.00 5.51
N THR A 10 -15.33 -12.58 5.24
CA THR A 10 -14.04 -12.06 5.72
C THR A 10 -13.73 -10.67 5.15
N GLU A 11 -13.96 -10.46 3.86
CA GLU A 11 -13.73 -9.16 3.20
C GLU A 11 -14.72 -8.11 3.70
N VAL A 12 -16.00 -8.49 3.88
CA VAL A 12 -17.01 -7.62 4.48
C VAL A 12 -16.57 -7.17 5.87
N ASN A 13 -16.03 -8.10 6.67
CA ASN A 13 -15.53 -7.78 8.00
C ASN A 13 -14.31 -6.83 7.95
N PHE A 14 -13.36 -7.03 7.04
CA PHE A 14 -12.24 -6.10 6.87
C PHE A 14 -12.70 -4.71 6.45
N PHE A 15 -13.66 -4.62 5.52
CA PHE A 15 -14.22 -3.34 5.09
C PHE A 15 -14.97 -2.61 6.21
N ALA A 16 -15.71 -3.34 7.04
CA ALA A 16 -16.43 -2.78 8.18
C ALA A 16 -15.49 -2.29 9.30
N ASN A 17 -14.28 -2.85 9.38
CA ASN A 17 -13.27 -2.51 10.38
C ASN A 17 -12.08 -1.75 9.77
N ARG A 18 -12.30 -1.03 8.66
CA ARG A 18 -11.25 -0.35 7.88
C ARG A 18 -10.49 0.72 8.68
N GLU A 19 -11.09 1.27 9.73
CA GLU A 19 -10.47 2.22 10.66
C GLU A 19 -9.31 1.61 11.47
N LYS A 20 -9.23 0.28 11.57
CA LYS A 20 -8.16 -0.41 12.32
C LYS A 20 -6.84 -0.42 11.56
N PHE A 21 -6.87 -0.32 10.23
CA PHE A 21 -5.68 -0.33 9.39
C PHE A 21 -5.03 1.06 9.34
N ASP A 22 -3.72 1.10 9.11
CA ASP A 22 -3.00 2.37 8.96
C ASP A 22 -3.28 3.02 7.60
N TYR A 23 -3.29 2.22 6.53
CA TYR A 23 -3.55 2.69 5.18
C TYR A 23 -4.67 1.89 4.53
N VAL A 24 -5.50 2.61 3.78
CA VAL A 24 -6.49 2.05 2.85
C VAL A 24 -6.02 2.39 1.45
N VAL A 25 -5.73 1.35 0.66
CA VAL A 25 -5.29 1.48 -0.73
C VAL A 25 -6.46 1.13 -1.65
N LEU A 26 -6.78 2.03 -2.57
CA LEU A 26 -7.79 1.83 -3.60
C LEU A 26 -7.11 1.48 -4.92
N TYR A 27 -7.71 0.57 -5.67
CA TYR A 27 -7.22 0.20 -6.99
C TYR A 27 -8.38 -0.23 -7.88
N ASP A 28 -8.18 -0.07 -9.18
CA ASP A 28 -8.98 -0.69 -10.23
C ASP A 28 -8.05 -1.40 -11.21
N TRP A 29 -8.41 -1.47 -12.50
CA TRP A 29 -7.60 -2.18 -13.48
C TRP A 29 -6.28 -1.47 -13.79
N ASP A 30 -6.32 -0.19 -14.16
CA ASP A 30 -5.19 0.55 -14.73
C ASP A 30 -5.14 2.05 -14.34
N SER A 31 -6.02 2.54 -13.45
CA SER A 31 -6.05 3.96 -13.10
C SER A 31 -4.78 4.42 -12.40
N THR A 32 -4.36 5.63 -12.76
CA THR A 32 -3.19 6.31 -12.17
C THR A 32 -3.58 7.46 -11.25
N SER A 33 -4.86 7.84 -11.21
CA SER A 33 -5.42 8.87 -10.34
C SER A 33 -6.87 8.55 -10.01
N PHE A 34 -7.47 9.23 -9.01
CA PHE A 34 -8.89 9.09 -8.71
C PHE A 34 -9.78 9.57 -9.86
N GLY A 35 -9.29 10.45 -10.75
CA GLY A 35 -10.06 10.99 -11.87
C GLY A 35 -11.04 12.10 -11.46
N PRO A 36 -12.04 12.39 -12.31
CA PRO A 36 -13.09 13.38 -12.04
C PRO A 36 -13.88 13.08 -10.75
N LEU A 37 -14.60 14.08 -10.22
CA LEU A 37 -15.31 13.98 -8.94
C LEU A 37 -16.44 12.93 -8.94
N ASP A 38 -16.99 12.64 -10.12
CA ASP A 38 -18.03 11.66 -10.38
C ASP A 38 -17.49 10.28 -10.80
N SER A 39 -16.16 10.11 -10.84
CA SER A 39 -15.56 8.82 -11.11
C SER A 39 -15.89 7.82 -9.98
N PRO A 40 -15.92 6.50 -10.27
CA PRO A 40 -16.15 5.50 -9.24
C PRO A 40 -15.16 5.58 -8.06
N LEU A 41 -13.87 5.84 -8.34
CA LEU A 41 -12.85 5.94 -7.30
C LEU A 41 -13.01 7.22 -6.46
N SER A 42 -13.35 8.36 -7.07
CA SER A 42 -13.62 9.61 -6.34
C SER A 42 -14.87 9.50 -5.47
N VAL A 43 -15.93 8.88 -6.00
CA VAL A 43 -17.17 8.60 -5.25
C VAL A 43 -16.88 7.66 -4.08
N LEU A 44 -16.02 6.67 -4.27
CA LEU A 44 -15.62 5.76 -3.20
C LEU A 44 -14.89 6.50 -2.08
N VAL A 45 -13.90 7.35 -2.40
CA VAL A 45 -13.18 8.18 -1.41
C VAL A 45 -14.15 9.08 -0.64
N GLN A 46 -15.08 9.74 -1.35
CA GLN A 46 -16.11 10.54 -0.71
C GLN A 46 -16.94 9.73 0.29
N THR A 47 -17.30 8.51 -0.08
CA THR A 47 -18.19 7.66 0.72
C THR A 47 -17.50 7.08 1.94
N ILE A 48 -16.25 6.62 1.81
CA ILE A 48 -15.56 5.89 2.88
C ILE A 48 -14.71 6.76 3.80
N TYR A 49 -14.42 8.00 3.39
CA TYR A 49 -13.52 8.91 4.10
C TYR A 49 -14.13 10.29 4.31
N GLU A 50 -14.55 11.00 3.25
CA GLU A 50 -14.96 12.41 3.40
C GLU A 50 -16.34 12.59 4.03
N ARG A 51 -17.27 11.65 3.79
CA ARG A 51 -18.65 11.66 4.28
C ARG A 51 -18.92 10.57 5.32
N GLU A 52 -17.87 9.89 5.78
CA GLU A 52 -17.93 8.88 6.83
C GLU A 52 -17.51 9.51 8.17
N PHE A 53 -18.39 9.42 9.16
CA PHE A 53 -18.17 10.04 10.47
C PHE A 53 -18.07 9.03 11.62
N THR A 54 -18.34 7.75 11.34
CA THR A 54 -18.31 6.67 12.34
C THR A 54 -17.04 5.83 12.26
N CYS A 55 -16.52 5.66 11.04
CA CYS A 55 -15.36 4.85 10.73
C CYS A 55 -14.24 5.74 10.16
N MET A 56 -13.60 6.54 11.03
CA MET A 56 -12.57 7.50 10.63
C MET A 56 -11.23 6.81 10.36
N LEU A 57 -10.75 6.90 9.13
CA LEU A 57 -9.46 6.34 8.74
C LEU A 57 -8.31 7.15 9.36
N LYS A 58 -7.20 6.49 9.68
CA LYS A 58 -5.99 7.14 10.22
C LYS A 58 -5.28 8.03 9.19
N HIS A 59 -5.36 7.65 7.92
CA HIS A 59 -4.82 8.38 6.78
C HIS A 59 -5.85 8.46 5.66
N ALA A 60 -5.74 9.48 4.81
CA ALA A 60 -6.55 9.58 3.61
C ALA A 60 -6.31 8.36 2.69
N PRO A 61 -7.34 7.84 2.00
CA PRO A 61 -7.16 6.76 1.04
C PRO A 61 -6.11 7.12 -0.03
N ILE A 62 -5.27 6.17 -0.38
CA ILE A 62 -4.26 6.30 -1.44
C ILE A 62 -4.60 5.36 -2.59
N ILE A 63 -4.15 5.70 -3.81
CA ILE A 63 -4.39 4.87 -5.00
C ILE A 63 -3.15 4.05 -5.35
N LEU A 64 -3.38 2.82 -5.79
CA LEU A 64 -2.35 2.01 -6.45
C LEU A 64 -2.19 2.50 -7.90
N VAL A 65 -1.12 3.26 -8.16
CA VAL A 65 -0.89 3.86 -9.47
C VAL A 65 -0.67 2.78 -10.54
N GLY A 66 -1.51 2.81 -11.57
CA GLY A 66 -1.52 1.82 -12.65
C GLY A 66 -2.32 0.57 -12.33
N GLY A 67 -3.09 0.59 -11.23
CA GLY A 67 -4.03 -0.45 -10.85
C GLY A 67 -3.43 -1.84 -10.69
N LEU A 68 -4.29 -2.84 -10.81
CA LEU A 68 -3.90 -4.25 -10.72
C LEU A 68 -3.02 -4.68 -11.90
N GLU A 69 -3.13 -4.03 -13.05
CA GLU A 69 -2.28 -4.31 -14.22
C GLU A 69 -0.81 -4.01 -13.93
N ALA A 70 -0.50 -2.81 -13.43
CA ALA A 70 0.87 -2.43 -13.09
C ALA A 70 1.45 -3.32 -11.99
N TRP A 71 0.63 -3.67 -10.98
CA TRP A 71 1.02 -4.59 -9.92
C TRP A 71 1.41 -5.96 -10.46
N LYS A 72 0.55 -6.57 -11.29
CA LYS A 72 0.83 -7.87 -11.92
C LYS A 72 2.07 -7.83 -12.80
N LYS A 73 2.31 -6.72 -13.49
CA LYS A 73 3.50 -6.54 -14.33
C LYS A 73 4.79 -6.50 -13.51
N GLU A 74 4.75 -5.88 -12.33
CA GLU A 74 5.93 -5.70 -11.48
C GLU A 74 6.21 -6.93 -10.58
N PHE A 75 5.17 -7.52 -10.01
CA PHE A 75 5.27 -8.57 -8.98
C PHE A 75 4.82 -9.96 -9.46
N GLY A 76 4.20 -10.06 -10.63
CA GLY A 76 3.65 -11.30 -11.17
C GLY A 76 2.26 -11.64 -10.61
N GLU A 77 1.63 -12.68 -11.18
CA GLU A 77 0.27 -13.09 -10.80
C GLU A 77 0.18 -13.82 -9.44
N ALA A 78 1.31 -14.35 -8.95
CA ALA A 78 1.35 -15.10 -7.68
C ALA A 78 1.14 -14.20 -6.46
N GLU A 79 1.45 -12.91 -6.57
CA GLU A 79 1.26 -11.90 -5.52
C GLU A 79 -0.16 -11.32 -5.50
N VAL A 80 -1.07 -11.87 -6.32
CA VAL A 80 -2.49 -11.53 -6.29
C VAL A 80 -3.24 -12.66 -5.60
N THR A 81 -3.60 -12.45 -4.34
CA THR A 81 -4.44 -13.39 -3.60
C THR A 81 -5.84 -13.40 -4.23
N LYS A 82 -6.27 -14.56 -4.72
CA LYS A 82 -7.66 -14.77 -5.14
C LYS A 82 -8.46 -15.10 -3.88
N GLY A 83 -9.65 -14.51 -3.74
CA GLY A 83 -10.54 -14.69 -2.59
C GLY A 83 -11.14 -16.08 -2.50
N ASP A 84 -10.31 -17.11 -2.41
CA ASP A 84 -10.71 -18.42 -1.93
C ASP A 84 -10.65 -18.28 -0.40
N GLY A 85 -11.81 -18.29 0.27
CA GLY A 85 -11.99 -17.93 1.68
C GLY A 85 -11.27 -18.81 2.72
N GLU A 86 -10.09 -19.32 2.43
CA GLU A 86 -9.24 -20.02 3.36
C GLU A 86 -8.57 -19.00 4.30
N VAL A 87 -9.09 -18.94 5.52
CA VAL A 87 -8.43 -18.28 6.65
C VAL A 87 -7.08 -18.97 6.83
N VAL A 88 -6.01 -18.36 6.30
CA VAL A 88 -4.64 -18.69 6.70
C VAL A 88 -4.56 -18.31 8.17
N LYS A 89 -4.77 -19.29 9.05
CA LYS A 89 -4.58 -19.17 10.49
C LYS A 89 -3.16 -18.63 10.68
N PRO A 90 -2.97 -17.46 11.32
CA PRO A 90 -1.62 -17.00 11.62
C PRO A 90 -0.92 -18.10 12.42
N PRO A 91 0.32 -18.49 12.07
CA PRO A 91 1.06 -19.43 12.89
C PRO A 91 1.11 -18.88 14.32
N PRO A 92 0.92 -19.73 15.35
CA PRO A 92 0.97 -19.26 16.73
C PRO A 92 2.27 -18.51 16.97
N PRO A 93 2.27 -17.44 17.78
CA PRO A 93 3.49 -16.73 18.12
C PRO A 93 4.47 -17.76 18.70
N SER A 94 5.59 -17.97 18.01
CA SER A 94 6.68 -18.78 18.52
C SER A 94 7.14 -18.12 19.81
N THR A 95 6.74 -18.70 20.94
CA THR A 95 7.14 -18.25 22.26
C THR A 95 8.60 -18.62 22.41
N LEU A 96 9.50 -17.74 21.98
CA LEU A 96 10.91 -17.85 22.29
C LEU A 96 11.06 -17.51 23.77
N THR A 97 11.13 -18.55 24.59
CA THR A 97 11.62 -18.46 25.97
C THR A 97 13.09 -18.06 25.90
N GLU A 98 13.39 -16.76 25.98
CA GLU A 98 14.76 -16.26 26.09
C GLU A 98 15.36 -16.72 27.43
N THR A 99 16.01 -17.87 27.41
CA THR A 99 16.95 -18.29 28.44
C THR A 99 18.23 -17.52 28.20
N PHE A 100 18.57 -16.59 29.09
CA PHE A 100 19.81 -15.83 29.08
C PHE A 100 21.01 -16.78 29.26
N ALA A 101 21.62 -17.20 28.15
CA ALA A 101 22.90 -17.88 28.16
C ALA A 101 23.93 -17.04 27.40
N LEU A 102 24.92 -16.58 28.15
CA LEU A 102 26.06 -15.78 27.73
C LEU A 102 26.99 -16.60 26.83
N ALA A 103 26.94 -16.45 25.50
CA ALA A 103 28.04 -16.85 24.61
C ALA A 103 27.89 -16.34 23.14
N ASN A 104 28.80 -15.43 22.77
CA ASN A 104 29.27 -15.01 21.43
C ASN A 104 28.34 -14.24 20.46
N PRO A 105 28.85 -13.21 19.75
CA PRO A 105 28.05 -12.38 18.85
C PRO A 105 27.87 -13.02 17.45
N PRO A 106 26.65 -13.10 16.90
CA PRO A 106 26.44 -13.32 15.49
C PRO A 106 26.53 -12.01 14.70
N THR A 107 27.36 -12.00 13.66
CA THR A 107 27.53 -10.92 12.68
C THR A 107 26.18 -10.54 12.03
N PRO A 108 25.82 -9.24 11.92
CA PRO A 108 24.61 -8.84 11.22
C PRO A 108 24.71 -9.17 9.72
N ARG A 109 23.79 -10.01 9.23
CA ARG A 109 23.58 -10.22 7.80
C ARG A 109 22.74 -9.06 7.27
N PRO A 110 23.22 -8.21 6.35
CA PRO A 110 22.39 -7.14 5.81
C PRO A 110 21.30 -7.74 4.91
N SER A 111 20.03 -7.59 5.31
CA SER A 111 18.87 -7.81 4.44
C SER A 111 18.85 -6.73 3.36
N ALA A 112 19.52 -7.00 2.25
CA ALA A 112 19.50 -6.15 1.07
C ALA A 112 18.20 -6.42 0.28
N ARG A 113 17.18 -5.55 0.42
CA ARG A 113 16.30 -5.06 -0.68
C ARG A 113 14.98 -4.38 -0.27
N ASN A 114 14.89 -3.69 0.86
CA ASN A 114 13.72 -2.82 1.11
C ASN A 114 14.13 -1.34 1.07
N PRO A 115 13.86 -0.60 -0.04
CA PRO A 115 14.26 0.80 -0.17
C PRO A 115 13.48 1.76 0.75
N PHE A 116 12.44 1.27 1.42
CA PHE A 116 11.62 2.05 2.37
C PHE A 116 12.01 1.82 3.84
N ALA A 117 12.97 0.93 4.13
CA ALA A 117 13.28 0.53 5.51
C ALA A 117 14.19 1.51 6.27
N ASN A 118 14.89 2.41 5.58
CA ASN A 118 15.72 3.43 6.23
C ASN A 118 15.13 4.81 5.95
N GLY A 119 14.51 5.41 6.97
CA GLY A 119 13.92 6.75 6.95
C GLY A 119 14.94 7.88 6.77
N THR A 120 15.67 7.89 5.65
CA THR A 120 16.53 8.99 5.23
C THR A 120 15.91 9.61 3.97
N ILE A 121 15.23 10.73 4.14
CA ILE A 121 14.80 11.59 3.02
C ILE A 121 16.08 12.20 2.43
N PRO A 122 16.47 11.95 1.16
CA PRO A 122 17.52 12.72 0.54
C PRO A 122 16.94 14.06 0.09
N SER A 123 17.23 15.13 0.84
CA SER A 123 17.18 16.49 0.30
C SER A 123 18.31 16.65 -0.71
N ALA A 124 17.99 16.76 -2.00
CA ALA A 124 18.91 17.31 -2.99
C ALA A 124 18.14 17.88 -4.19
N LEU A 125 17.93 19.20 -4.19
CA LEU A 125 17.76 19.97 -5.42
C LEU A 125 19.14 20.09 -6.09
N PRO A 126 19.29 19.80 -7.39
CA PRO A 126 20.47 20.25 -8.12
C PRO A 126 20.23 21.70 -8.59
N SER A 127 20.96 22.63 -7.97
CA SER A 127 21.24 23.96 -8.50
C SER A 127 22.10 23.83 -9.76
N SER A 128 21.55 24.16 -10.94
CA SER A 128 22.37 24.41 -12.13
C SER A 128 22.72 25.90 -12.20
N SER A 129 23.99 26.18 -11.96
CA SER A 129 24.63 27.49 -12.14
C SER A 129 24.89 27.77 -13.61
N GLY A 130 24.75 29.04 -14.00
CA GLY A 130 24.70 29.50 -15.38
C GLY A 130 26.00 29.39 -16.19
N GLY A 131 25.81 29.42 -17.50
CA GLY A 131 26.81 29.71 -18.53
C GLY A 131 26.14 30.55 -19.61
N ALA A 132 26.45 31.85 -19.62
CA ALA A 132 26.01 32.79 -20.64
C ALA A 132 26.90 32.66 -21.88
N SER A 133 26.28 32.65 -23.07
CA SER A 133 26.97 32.96 -24.32
C SER A 133 26.01 33.70 -25.25
N PHE A 134 26.26 35.01 -25.36
CA PHE A 134 25.77 35.92 -26.39
C PHE A 134 26.16 35.41 -27.77
N ILE A 135 25.23 35.48 -28.73
CA ILE A 135 25.53 35.50 -30.16
C ILE A 135 24.67 36.58 -30.82
N GLU A 136 25.35 37.60 -31.31
CA GLU A 136 24.87 38.64 -32.23
C GLU A 136 25.10 38.16 -33.66
N ALA A 137 24.10 38.31 -34.52
CA ALA A 137 24.21 38.59 -35.96
C ALA A 137 22.84 39.05 -36.47
#